data_AF-A0A4Q1CQF5-F1
#
_entry.id   AF-A0A4Q1CQF5-F1
#
_cell.length_a   1.000
_cell.length_b   1.000
_cell.length_c   1.000
_cell.angle_alpha   90.00
_cell.angle_beta   90.00
_cell.angle_gamma   90.00
#
_symmetry.space_group_name_H-M   'P 1'
#
loop_
_entity.id
_entity.type
_entity.pdbx_description
1 polymer ?
#
loop_
_entity_poly.entity_id
_entity_poly.type
_entity_poly.pdbx_seq_one_letter_code
_entity_poly.pdbx_strand_id
1 'polypeptide(L)'
;MNDPAHCHFREGVPTVEAYCQLRALAGLSAKTAEAAARALPNTLFGVCAYQGSELVAMGRIVGDGGCHLQVCDIAVLPRLQGQGLGKEVMRRLDEWMQANLPPSAYVSLLADGEAHRLYA
;
A
#
# COMPACT_ATOMS: atom_id res chain seq x y z
N MET A 1 22.51 -6.70 13.03
CA MET A 1 21.28 -7.33 13.53
C MET A 1 20.13 -6.46 13.05
N ASN A 2 19.42 -6.86 11.99
CA ASN A 2 18.25 -6.13 11.51
C ASN A 2 17.02 -6.79 12.11
N ASP A 3 16.57 -6.24 13.24
CA ASP A 3 15.36 -6.67 13.90
C ASP A 3 14.15 -6.24 13.05
N PRO A 4 13.27 -7.16 12.61
CA PRO A 4 12.03 -6.81 11.93
C PRO A 4 11.06 -5.96 12.77
N ALA A 5 11.32 -5.79 14.08
CA ALA A 5 10.41 -5.13 15.03
C ALA A 5 10.35 -3.59 14.98
N HIS A 6 11.14 -2.88 14.17
CA HIS A 6 11.08 -1.39 14.09
C HIS A 6 10.80 -0.88 12.67
N CYS A 7 9.58 -1.14 12.18
CA CYS A 7 9.07 -0.42 11.02
C CYS A 7 8.36 0.86 11.47
N HIS A 8 8.71 2.00 10.88
CA HIS A 8 8.02 3.26 11.08
C HIS A 8 6.99 3.49 9.97
N PHE A 9 5.73 3.70 10.33
CA PHE A 9 4.66 3.99 9.39
C PHE A 9 4.51 5.49 9.20
N ARG A 10 4.29 5.90 7.95
CA ARG A 10 4.04 7.29 7.55
C ARG A 10 2.85 7.33 6.60
N GLU A 11 1.98 8.31 6.81
CA GLU A 11 0.94 8.65 5.85
C GLU A 11 1.56 9.36 4.64
N GLY A 12 0.99 9.11 3.47
CA GLY A 12 1.45 9.63 2.20
C GLY A 12 1.97 8.55 1.24
N VAL A 13 2.58 9.01 0.17
CA VAL A 13 3.12 8.17 -0.91
C VAL A 13 4.64 8.21 -0.91
N PRO A 14 5.32 7.13 -1.35
CA PRO A 14 6.77 7.12 -1.43
C PRO A 14 7.25 7.92 -2.65
N THR A 15 8.57 8.04 -2.82
CA THR A 15 9.12 8.60 -4.06
C THR A 15 8.78 7.70 -5.25
N VAL A 16 8.81 8.26 -6.47
CA VAL A 16 8.59 7.51 -7.72
C VAL A 16 9.54 6.31 -7.83
N GLU A 17 10.81 6.53 -7.49
CA GLU A 17 11.83 5.48 -7.52
C GLU A 17 11.52 4.35 -6.52
N ALA A 18 11.27 4.70 -5.25
CA ALA A 18 10.98 3.70 -4.22
C ALA A 18 9.68 2.94 -4.50
N TYR A 19 8.66 3.61 -5.05
CA TYR A 19 7.42 2.99 -5.52
C TYR A 19 7.69 1.92 -6.58
N CYS A 20 8.37 2.31 -7.67
CA CYS A 20 8.68 1.41 -8.78
C CYS A 20 9.53 0.22 -8.31
N GLN A 21 10.53 0.47 -7.46
CA GLN A 21 11.41 -0.55 -6.90
C GLN A 21 10.65 -1.54 -6.02
N LEU A 22 9.85 -1.06 -5.06
CA LEU A 22 9.12 -1.94 -4.15
C LEU A 22 8.12 -2.83 -4.89
N ARG A 23 7.41 -2.29 -5.90
CA ARG A 23 6.49 -3.10 -6.72
C ARG A 23 7.21 -4.28 -7.37
N ALA A 24 8.34 -4.01 -8.03
CA ALA A 24 9.11 -5.03 -8.71
C ALA A 24 9.62 -6.10 -7.74
N LEU A 25 10.15 -5.67 -6.59
CA LEU A 25 10.65 -6.58 -5.55
C LEU A 25 9.54 -7.42 -4.92
N ALA A 26 8.34 -6.86 -4.74
CA ALA A 26 7.19 -7.55 -4.15
C ALA A 26 6.45 -8.47 -5.14
N GLY A 27 6.93 -8.59 -6.39
CA GLY A 27 6.31 -9.44 -7.41
C GLY A 27 5.06 -8.83 -8.05
N LEU A 28 4.80 -7.53 -7.85
CA LEU A 28 3.74 -6.82 -8.55
C LEU A 28 4.17 -6.43 -9.96
N SER A 29 3.20 -6.19 -10.83
CA SER A 29 3.47 -5.66 -12.17
C SER A 29 4.29 -4.37 -12.11
N ALA A 30 5.40 -4.34 -12.86
CA ALA A 30 6.28 -3.18 -12.93
C ALA A 30 5.54 -1.95 -13.51
N LYS A 31 5.96 -0.76 -13.07
CA LYS A 31 5.46 0.53 -13.56
C LYS A 31 6.62 1.39 -14.01
N THR A 32 6.42 2.18 -15.05
CA THR A 32 7.40 3.18 -15.49
C THR A 32 7.42 4.36 -14.52
N ALA A 33 8.55 5.06 -14.45
CA ALA A 33 8.68 6.27 -13.65
C ALA A 33 7.65 7.34 -14.07
N GLU A 34 7.37 7.46 -15.36
CA GLU A 34 6.34 8.38 -15.89
C GLU A 34 4.94 8.05 -15.37
N ALA A 35 4.54 6.77 -15.42
CA ALA A 35 3.23 6.34 -14.93
C ALA A 35 3.11 6.57 -13.41
N ALA A 36 4.16 6.25 -12.66
CA ALA A 36 4.20 6.48 -11.21
C ALA A 36 4.15 7.97 -10.86
N ALA A 37 4.92 8.83 -11.55
CA ALA A 37 4.90 10.28 -11.34
C ALA A 37 3.52 10.90 -11.57
N ARG A 38 2.76 10.37 -12.54
CA ARG A 38 1.37 10.76 -12.78
C ARG A 38 0.41 10.20 -11.72
N ALA A 39 0.61 8.96 -11.29
CA ALA A 39 -0.36 8.27 -10.44
C ALA A 39 -0.26 8.65 -8.96
N LEU A 40 0.94 8.83 -8.41
CA LEU A 40 1.14 9.04 -6.97
C LEU A 40 0.44 10.29 -6.41
N PRO A 41 0.42 11.45 -7.11
CA PRO A 41 -0.32 12.63 -6.65
C PRO A 41 -1.84 12.44 -6.60
N ASN A 42 -2.38 11.43 -7.32
CA ASN A 42 -3.81 11.12 -7.38
C ASN A 42 -4.23 10.08 -6.33
N THR A 43 -3.40 9.85 -5.32
CA THR A 43 -3.74 9.01 -4.16
C THR A 43 -4.62 9.78 -3.20
N LEU A 44 -5.76 9.18 -2.85
CA LEU A 44 -6.66 9.71 -1.84
C LEU A 44 -6.05 9.55 -0.44
N PHE A 45 -5.53 8.35 -0.15
CA PHE A 45 -4.78 8.08 1.07
C PHE A 45 -3.73 6.99 0.83
N GLY A 46 -2.56 7.14 1.44
CA GLY A 46 -1.44 6.21 1.28
C GLY A 46 -0.75 5.97 2.61
N VAL A 47 -0.20 4.77 2.78
CA VAL A 47 0.58 4.39 3.95
C VAL A 47 1.87 3.74 3.47
N CYS A 48 2.99 4.16 4.07
CA CYS A 48 4.32 3.64 3.79
C CYS A 48 4.97 3.18 5.09
N ALA A 49 5.54 1.98 5.11
CA ALA A 49 6.35 1.45 6.21
C ALA A 49 7.83 1.51 5.84
N TYR A 50 8.66 1.98 6.77
CA TYR A 50 10.09 2.14 6.58
C TYR A 50 10.92 1.42 7.64
N GLN A 51 12.00 0.75 7.23
CA GLN A 51 13.11 0.35 8.12
C GLN A 51 14.27 1.30 7.86
N GLY A 52 14.51 2.25 8.79
CA GLY A 52 15.41 3.37 8.52
C GLY A 52 14.89 4.25 7.38
N SER A 53 15.65 4.32 6.28
CA SER A 53 15.26 5.04 5.05
C SER A 53 14.69 4.12 3.95
N GLU A 54 14.73 2.81 4.14
CA GLU A 54 14.26 1.85 3.13
C GLU A 54 12.74 1.70 3.22
N LEU A 55 12.04 1.88 2.09
CA LEU A 55 10.62 1.57 1.98
C LEU A 55 10.44 0.06 1.95
N VAL A 56 9.77 -0.49 2.96
CA VAL A 56 9.64 -1.95 3.12
C VAL A 56 8.22 -2.48 2.91
N ALA A 57 7.21 -1.62 3.07
CA ALA A 57 5.84 -1.93 2.70
C ALA A 57 5.09 -0.66 2.30
N MET A 58 4.05 -0.80 1.49
CA MET A 58 3.15 0.31 1.16
C MET A 58 1.73 -0.18 0.84
N GLY A 59 0.79 0.74 0.84
CA GLY A 59 -0.56 0.56 0.34
C GLY A 59 -1.23 1.90 0.04
N ARG A 60 -2.17 1.91 -0.90
CA ARG A 60 -2.82 3.13 -1.40
C ARG A 60 -4.33 2.93 -1.53
N ILE A 61 -5.08 4.01 -1.38
CA ILE A 61 -6.48 4.16 -1.75
C ILE A 61 -6.57 5.17 -2.89
N VAL A 62 -7.30 4.80 -3.93
CA VAL A 62 -7.69 5.68 -5.04
C VAL A 62 -9.21 5.63 -5.21
N GLY A 63 -9.81 6.65 -5.81
CA GLY A 63 -11.25 6.69 -6.03
C GLY A 63 -11.80 8.11 -6.15
N ASP A 64 -13.13 8.20 -6.07
CA ASP A 64 -13.86 9.46 -6.15
C ASP A 64 -14.06 10.15 -4.78
N GLY A 65 -13.59 9.52 -3.69
CA GLY A 65 -13.73 10.03 -2.32
C GLY A 65 -15.14 9.88 -1.74
N GLY A 66 -16.03 9.14 -2.39
CA GLY A 66 -17.41 8.95 -1.93
C GLY A 66 -17.98 7.59 -2.32
N CYS A 67 -18.36 7.41 -3.57
CA CYS A 67 -19.11 6.23 -4.00
C CYS A 67 -18.22 5.04 -4.33
N HIS A 68 -17.08 5.25 -5.02
CA HIS A 68 -16.26 4.17 -5.54
C HIS A 68 -14.79 4.38 -5.25
N LEU A 69 -14.23 3.41 -4.52
CA LEU A 69 -12.83 3.39 -4.14
C LEU A 69 -12.19 2.04 -4.43
N GLN A 70 -10.88 2.08 -4.57
CA GLN A 70 -10.06 0.89 -4.73
C GLN A 70 -8.85 0.98 -3.81
N VAL A 71 -8.66 -0.06 -3.00
CA VAL A 71 -7.38 -0.33 -2.36
C VAL A 71 -6.46 -0.94 -3.42
N CYS A 72 -5.28 -0.36 -3.58
CA CYS A 72 -4.30 -0.80 -4.55
C CYS A 72 -2.88 -0.76 -3.97
N ASP A 73 -1.96 -1.39 -4.71
CA ASP A 73 -0.53 -1.32 -4.47
C ASP A 73 -0.09 -1.79 -3.07
N ILE A 74 -0.82 -2.76 -2.50
CA ILE A 74 -0.39 -3.46 -1.29
C ILE A 74 0.86 -4.27 -1.63
N ALA A 75 2.01 -3.82 -1.13
CA ALA A 75 3.30 -4.41 -1.40
C ALA A 75 4.11 -4.53 -0.11
N VAL A 76 4.77 -5.66 0.09
CA VAL A 76 5.70 -5.91 1.20
C VAL A 76 6.95 -6.57 0.63
N LEU A 77 8.13 -6.09 1.02
CA LEU A 77 9.39 -6.71 0.61
C LEU A 77 9.41 -8.20 0.96
N PRO A 78 9.85 -9.08 0.04
CA PRO A 78 9.79 -10.54 0.24
C PRO A 78 10.38 -11.01 1.57
N ARG A 79 11.52 -10.46 1.99
CA ARG A 79 12.20 -10.83 3.25
C ARG A 79 11.41 -10.49 4.52
N LEU A 80 10.38 -9.65 4.43
CA LEU A 80 9.51 -9.24 5.53
C LEU A 80 8.06 -9.74 5.38
N GLN A 81 7.77 -10.55 4.36
CA GLN A 81 6.46 -11.18 4.21
C GLN A 81 6.21 -12.21 5.31
N GLY A 82 4.94 -12.48 5.61
CA GLY A 82 4.54 -13.38 6.70
C GLY A 82 4.71 -12.81 8.12
N GLN A 83 5.20 -11.58 8.27
CA GLN A 83 5.47 -10.94 9.57
C GLN A 83 4.40 -9.91 9.97
N GLY A 84 3.24 -9.90 9.31
CA GLY A 84 2.12 -9.02 9.65
C GLY A 84 2.16 -7.60 9.04
N LEU A 85 3.25 -7.18 8.37
CA LEU A 85 3.34 -5.84 7.78
C LEU A 85 2.21 -5.52 6.79
N GLY A 86 1.85 -6.47 5.92
CA GLY A 86 0.75 -6.27 4.97
C GLY A 86 -0.60 -6.09 5.69
N LYS A 87 -0.81 -6.81 6.80
CA LYS A 87 -2.01 -6.66 7.64
C LYS A 87 -2.04 -5.29 8.32
N GLU A 88 -0.89 -4.80 8.81
CA GLU A 88 -0.80 -3.49 9.43
C GLU A 88 -1.02 -2.35 8.42
N VAL A 89 -0.51 -2.47 7.20
CA VAL A 89 -0.83 -1.54 6.10
C VAL A 89 -2.34 -1.53 5.86
N MET A 90 -2.96 -2.69 5.65
CA MET A 90 -4.42 -2.80 5.43
C MET A 90 -5.23 -2.22 6.58
N ARG A 91 -4.84 -2.50 7.83
CA ARG A 91 -5.50 -1.97 9.03
C ARG A 91 -5.53 -0.45 9.02
N ARG A 92 -4.42 0.21 8.69
CA ARG A 92 -4.33 1.68 8.63
C ARG A 92 -5.15 2.27 7.48
N LEU A 93 -5.20 1.60 6.34
CA LEU A 93 -6.07 2.00 5.24
C LEU A 93 -7.55 1.89 5.66
N ASP A 94 -7.94 0.80 6.33
CA ASP A 94 -9.29 0.62 6.83
C ASP A 94 -9.67 1.67 7.88
N GLU A 95 -8.80 1.95 8.86
CA GLU A 95 -9.01 3.03 9.84
C GLU A 95 -9.29 4.37 9.17
N TRP A 96 -8.53 4.71 8.13
CA TRP A 96 -8.77 5.92 7.37
C TRP A 96 -10.12 5.88 6.64
N MET A 97 -10.48 4.76 6.03
CA MET A 97 -11.77 4.61 5.34
C MET A 97 -12.96 4.76 6.29
N GLN A 98 -12.92 4.11 7.46
CA GLN A 98 -13.98 4.23 8.48
C GLN A 98 -14.13 5.67 8.99
N ALA A 99 -13.03 6.42 9.08
CA ALA A 99 -13.05 7.79 9.56
C ALA A 99 -13.49 8.83 8.51
N ASN A 100 -13.33 8.54 7.22
CA ASN A 100 -13.46 9.54 6.15
C ASN A 100 -14.55 9.25 5.11
N LEU A 101 -15.03 8.01 4.99
CA LEU A 101 -15.96 7.62 3.93
C LEU A 101 -17.42 7.53 4.40
N PRO A 102 -18.38 7.85 3.52
CA PRO A 102 -19.79 7.65 3.82
C PRO A 102 -20.14 6.16 3.94
N PRO A 103 -21.20 5.79 4.68
CA PRO A 103 -21.58 4.38 4.88
C PRO A 103 -21.91 3.60 3.60
N SER A 104 -22.25 4.30 2.51
CA SER A 104 -22.58 3.69 1.21
C SER A 104 -21.37 3.57 0.27
N ALA A 105 -20.17 3.95 0.70
CA ALA A 105 -18.97 3.86 -0.12
C ALA A 105 -18.69 2.40 -0.49
N TYR A 106 -18.42 2.15 -1.76
CA TYR A 106 -18.03 0.84 -2.25
C TYR A 106 -16.52 0.77 -2.42
N VAL A 107 -15.88 -0.12 -1.66
CA VAL A 107 -14.43 -0.33 -1.68
C VAL A 107 -14.12 -1.67 -2.33
N SER A 108 -13.26 -1.65 -3.34
CA SER A 108 -12.79 -2.86 -4.02
C SER A 108 -11.29 -3.06 -3.86
N LEU A 109 -10.82 -4.29 -4.04
CA LEU A 109 -9.41 -4.63 -4.17
C LEU A 109 -9.29 -5.81 -5.13
N LEU A 110 -8.29 -5.76 -6.01
CA LEU A 110 -7.91 -6.88 -6.85
C LEU A 110 -6.65 -7.52 -6.28
N ALA A 111 -6.80 -8.77 -5.84
CA ALA A 111 -5.70 -9.57 -5.33
C ALA A 111 -5.24 -10.54 -6.42
N ASP A 112 -4.04 -10.31 -6.96
CA ASP A 112 -3.44 -11.25 -7.91
C ASP A 112 -2.74 -12.39 -7.16
N GLY A 113 -2.91 -13.62 -7.68
CA GLY A 113 -2.24 -14.83 -7.17
C GLY A 113 -2.63 -15.22 -5.74
N GLU A 114 -1.63 -15.48 -4.90
CA GLU A 114 -1.81 -15.94 -3.51
C GLU A 114 -2.25 -14.82 -2.54
N ALA A 115 -2.32 -13.56 -3.01
CA ALA A 115 -2.68 -12.41 -2.19
C ALA A 115 -4.11 -12.49 -1.63
N HIS A 116 -5.00 -13.30 -2.22
CA HIS A 116 -6.35 -13.55 -1.68
C HIS A 116 -6.32 -14.05 -0.23
N ARG A 117 -5.25 -14.75 0.19
CA ARG A 117 -5.09 -15.26 1.57
C ARG A 117 -4.94 -14.15 2.62
N LEU A 118 -4.64 -12.91 2.21
CA LEU A 118 -4.62 -11.76 3.13
C LEU A 118 -6.01 -11.22 3.44
N TYR A 119 -7.03 -11.59 2.65
CA TYR A 119 -8.39 -11.03 2.69
C TYR A 119 -9.48 -12.08 2.96
N ALA A 120 -9.10 -13.34 3.19
CA ALA A 120 -9.98 -14.43 3.57
C ALA A 120 -10.17 -14.52 5.10
#